data_AF-A0AAU5FH75-F1
#
_entry.id   AF-A0AAU5FH75-F1
#
_cell.length_a   1.000
_cell.length_b   1.000
_cell.length_c   1.000
_cell.angle_alpha   90.00
_cell.angle_beta   90.00
_cell.angle_gamma   90.00
#
_symmetry.space_group_name_H-M   'P 1'
#
loop_
_entity.id
_entity.type
_entity.pdbx_description
1 polymer ?
#
loop_
_entity_poly.entity_id
_entity_poly.type
_entity_poly.pdbx_seq_one_letter_code
_entity_poly.pdbx_strand_id
1 'polypeptide(L)'
;MLRVLRRLVRPSHLRLPVRPFGAGVTALPPTAREALGTGVCAGEAVAYNRSRVATATALTLYRSGVTLPMPDGELDTAVHALAFPYSVPSPQTRAAIRAALAVLEADDTLTVTTD
;
A
#
# COMPACT_ATOMS: atom_id res chain seq x y z
N MET A 1 -9.98 -5.95 30.02
CA MET A 1 -9.81 -4.83 29.07
C MET A 1 -10.03 -5.23 27.60
N LEU A 2 -9.38 -6.30 27.10
CA LEU A 2 -9.54 -6.81 25.72
C LEU A 2 -11.00 -7.07 25.26
N ARG A 3 -11.89 -7.51 26.17
CA ARG A 3 -13.32 -7.75 25.85
C ARG A 3 -14.10 -6.46 25.52
N VAL A 4 -13.68 -5.30 26.02
CA VAL A 4 -14.35 -4.01 25.75
C VAL A 4 -13.92 -3.47 24.39
N LEU A 5 -12.62 -3.58 24.04
CA LEU A 5 -12.11 -3.21 22.72
C LEU A 5 -12.74 -4.06 21.60
N ARG A 6 -12.92 -5.37 21.83
CA ARG A 6 -13.62 -6.26 20.88
C ARG A 6 -15.08 -5.87 20.60
N ARG A 7 -15.77 -5.19 21.52
CA ARG A 7 -17.16 -4.73 21.30
C ARG A 7 -17.25 -3.43 20.50
N LEU A 8 -16.19 -2.62 20.50
CA LEU A 8 -16.13 -1.37 19.75
C LEU A 8 -15.73 -1.59 18.29
N VAL A 9 -15.01 -2.66 17.99
CA VAL A 9 -14.63 -3.04 16.63
C VAL A 9 -15.73 -3.95 16.06
N ARG A 10 -16.75 -3.35 15.45
CA ARG A 10 -17.67 -4.11 14.59
C ARG A 10 -16.94 -4.45 13.29
N PRO A 11 -16.92 -5.71 12.85
CA PRO A 11 -16.41 -6.05 11.52
C PRO A 11 -17.19 -5.23 10.51
N SER A 12 -16.47 -4.38 9.79
CA SER A 12 -17.01 -3.48 8.79
C SER A 12 -16.47 -3.97 7.45
N HIS A 13 -17.34 -4.38 6.54
CA HIS A 13 -16.90 -4.75 5.20
C HIS A 13 -16.46 -3.50 4.45
N LEU A 14 -15.23 -3.51 3.93
CA LEU A 14 -14.72 -2.41 3.12
C LEU A 14 -14.93 -2.77 1.65
N ARG A 15 -15.63 -1.90 0.92
CA ARG A 15 -15.78 -1.99 -0.53
C ARG A 15 -14.72 -1.12 -1.19
N LEU A 16 -13.91 -1.72 -2.05
CA LEU A 16 -12.86 -1.06 -2.79
C LEU A 16 -13.28 -1.04 -4.28
N PRO A 17 -13.60 0.13 -4.86
CA PRO A 17 -13.94 0.18 -6.27
C PRO A 17 -12.74 -0.24 -7.12
N VAL A 18 -12.99 -1.05 -8.14
CA VAL A 18 -12.01 -1.37 -9.17
C VAL A 18 -11.54 -0.07 -9.80
N ARG A 19 -10.23 0.03 -9.99
CA ARG A 19 -9.64 1.10 -10.78
C ARG A 19 -8.67 0.49 -11.78
N PRO A 20 -8.71 0.95 -13.05
CA PRO A 20 -7.69 0.56 -13.99
C PRO A 20 -6.34 1.04 -13.46
N PHE A 21 -5.31 0.22 -13.64
CA PHE A 21 -3.97 0.42 -13.10
C PHE A 21 -3.38 1.81 -13.43
N GLY A 22 -3.73 2.36 -14.60
CA GLY A 22 -3.31 3.69 -15.06
C GLY A 22 -4.13 4.88 -14.56
N ALA A 23 -5.20 4.68 -13.76
CA ALA A 23 -5.96 5.78 -13.16
C ALA A 23 -5.17 6.52 -12.06
N GLY A 24 -4.00 6.01 -11.69
CA GLY A 24 -3.10 6.58 -10.69
C GLY A 24 -3.62 6.46 -9.25
N VAL A 25 -2.74 6.71 -8.30
CA VAL A 25 -3.14 7.01 -6.91
C VAL A 25 -3.55 8.47 -6.88
N THR A 26 -4.78 8.78 -6.46
CA THR A 26 -5.32 10.17 -6.44
C THR A 26 -4.42 11.14 -5.70
N ALA A 27 -3.74 10.66 -4.67
CA ALA A 27 -2.59 11.28 -4.05
C ALA A 27 -1.88 10.23 -3.20
N LEU A 28 -0.55 10.22 -3.19
CA LEU A 28 0.17 9.54 -2.12
C LEU A 28 -0.13 10.23 -0.79
N PRO A 29 -0.07 9.49 0.34
CA PRO A 29 0.07 10.11 1.65
C PRO A 29 1.25 11.12 1.70
N PRO A 30 1.30 12.02 2.69
CA PRO A 30 2.37 13.00 2.81
C PRO A 30 3.77 12.35 2.87
N THR A 31 4.81 13.09 2.49
CA THR A 31 6.20 12.65 2.65
C THR A 31 6.57 12.50 4.12
N ALA A 32 7.64 11.75 4.44
CA ALA A 32 8.10 11.65 5.83
C ALA A 32 8.40 13.03 6.45
N ARG A 33 8.94 13.96 5.65
CA ARG A 33 9.22 15.33 6.08
C ARG A 33 7.95 16.10 6.39
N GLU A 34 6.89 15.91 5.60
CA GLU A 34 5.58 16.52 5.82
C GLU A 34 4.85 15.91 7.01
N ALA A 35 4.92 14.58 7.18
CA ALA A 35 4.15 13.86 8.18
C ALA A 35 4.83 13.84 9.57
N LEU A 36 6.16 13.71 9.59
CA LEU A 36 6.95 13.52 10.81
C LEU A 36 7.82 14.73 11.15
N GLY A 37 7.88 15.73 10.25
CA GLY A 37 8.71 16.92 10.41
C GLY A 37 10.16 16.72 9.98
N THR A 38 10.99 17.72 10.25
CA THR A 38 12.40 17.76 9.81
C THR A 38 13.39 17.15 10.81
N GLY A 39 12.93 16.82 12.02
CA GLY A 39 13.78 16.29 13.09
C GLY A 39 13.95 14.77 13.10
N VAL A 40 13.29 14.04 12.19
CA VAL A 40 13.42 12.58 12.10
C VAL A 40 14.74 12.16 11.49
N CYS A 41 15.25 11.00 11.90
CA CYS A 41 16.48 10.49 11.31
C CYS A 41 16.24 10.02 9.86
N ALA A 42 17.32 9.95 9.07
CA ALA A 42 17.24 9.50 7.68
C ALA A 42 16.65 8.08 7.56
N GLY A 43 16.95 7.19 8.51
CA GLY A 43 16.42 5.83 8.53
C GLY A 43 14.90 5.78 8.68
N GLU A 44 14.34 6.56 9.60
CA GLU A 44 12.89 6.68 9.81
C GLU A 44 12.21 7.29 8.58
N ALA A 45 12.80 8.33 8.00
CA ALA A 45 12.27 8.97 6.80
C ALA A 45 12.24 7.99 5.61
N VAL A 46 13.30 7.20 5.42
CA VAL A 46 13.37 6.16 4.38
C VAL A 46 12.35 5.06 4.63
N ALA A 47 12.24 4.58 5.87
CA ALA A 47 11.28 3.53 6.23
C ALA A 47 9.83 3.99 6.00
N TYR A 48 9.49 5.21 6.44
CA TYR A 48 8.17 5.80 6.25
C TYR A 48 7.83 5.96 4.77
N ASN A 49 8.74 6.58 3.99
CA ASN A 49 8.52 6.77 2.55
C ASN A 49 8.37 5.43 1.80
N ARG A 50 9.17 4.43 2.16
CA ARG A 50 9.06 3.07 1.59
C ARG A 50 7.71 2.45 1.92
N SER A 51 7.27 2.51 3.18
CA SER A 51 5.98 1.97 3.59
C SER A 51 4.84 2.65 2.83
N ARG A 52 4.91 3.97 2.68
CA ARG A 52 3.93 4.73 1.90
C ARG A 52 3.82 4.25 0.46
N VAL A 53 4.95 4.12 -0.23
CA VAL A 53 5.01 3.61 -1.62
C VAL A 53 4.46 2.19 -1.68
N ALA A 54 4.92 1.31 -0.78
CA ALA A 54 4.54 -0.10 -0.79
C ALA A 54 3.04 -0.31 -0.59
N THR A 55 2.44 0.38 0.38
CA THR A 55 0.99 0.28 0.65
C THR A 55 0.18 0.80 -0.53
N ALA A 56 0.57 1.92 -1.13
CA ALA A 56 -0.13 2.50 -2.27
C ALA A 56 -0.06 1.57 -3.52
N THR A 57 1.12 0.99 -3.78
CA THR A 57 1.28 0.01 -4.86
C THR A 57 0.47 -1.26 -4.60
N ALA A 58 0.54 -1.83 -3.39
CA ALA A 58 -0.20 -3.05 -3.04
C ALA A 58 -1.71 -2.86 -3.19
N LEU A 59 -2.26 -1.74 -2.71
CA LEU A 59 -3.69 -1.43 -2.85
C LEU A 59 -4.10 -1.31 -4.32
N THR A 60 -3.25 -0.71 -5.16
CA THR A 60 -3.52 -0.57 -6.60
C THR A 60 -3.52 -1.93 -7.28
N LEU A 61 -2.51 -2.76 -7.01
CA LEU A 61 -2.43 -4.13 -7.53
C LEU A 61 -3.64 -4.98 -7.11
N TYR A 62 -4.02 -4.91 -5.83
CA TYR A 62 -5.17 -5.62 -5.28
C TYR A 62 -6.48 -5.21 -5.97
N ARG A 63 -6.71 -3.89 -6.14
CA ARG A 63 -7.88 -3.36 -6.86
C ARG A 63 -7.92 -3.74 -8.34
N SER A 64 -6.77 -3.99 -8.95
CA SER A 64 -6.65 -4.48 -10.32
C SER A 64 -6.78 -6.00 -10.45
N GLY A 65 -7.01 -6.72 -9.33
CA GLY A 65 -7.19 -8.17 -9.33
C GLY A 65 -5.89 -8.96 -9.51
N VAL A 66 -4.74 -8.33 -9.29
CA VAL A 66 -3.45 -9.01 -9.44
C VAL A 66 -3.12 -9.80 -8.17
N THR A 67 -2.74 -11.05 -8.35
CA THR A 67 -2.36 -11.97 -7.26
C THR A 67 -0.87 -12.30 -7.32
N LEU A 68 -0.28 -12.65 -6.18
CA LEU A 68 1.10 -13.17 -6.12
C LEU A 68 1.19 -14.63 -6.63
N PRO A 69 2.37 -15.10 -7.10
CA PRO A 69 3.66 -14.39 -7.13
C PRO A 69 3.81 -13.48 -8.35
N MET A 70 4.39 -12.29 -8.10
CA MET A 70 4.76 -11.34 -9.15
C MET A 70 6.29 -11.23 -9.28
N PRO A 71 6.84 -11.25 -10.52
CA PRO A 71 8.25 -10.99 -10.79
C PRO A 71 8.71 -9.63 -10.28
N ASP A 72 9.98 -9.53 -9.89
CA ASP A 72 10.56 -8.27 -9.38
C ASP A 72 10.43 -7.11 -10.39
N GLY A 73 10.61 -7.37 -11.69
CA GLY A 73 10.49 -6.34 -12.74
C GLY A 73 9.07 -5.80 -12.93
N GLU A 74 8.05 -6.64 -12.69
CA GLU A 74 6.65 -6.20 -12.74
C GLU A 74 6.31 -5.33 -11.51
N LEU A 75 6.84 -5.67 -10.33
CA LEU A 75 6.70 -4.82 -9.15
C LEU A 75 7.38 -3.46 -9.34
N ASP A 76 8.57 -3.44 -9.94
CA ASP A 76 9.29 -2.20 -10.23
C ASP A 76 8.50 -1.36 -11.25
N THR A 77 7.96 -1.99 -12.30
CA THR A 77 7.07 -1.34 -13.28
C THR A 77 5.84 -0.77 -12.60
N ALA A 78 5.25 -1.51 -11.66
CA ALA A 78 4.07 -1.06 -10.92
C ALA A 78 4.36 0.16 -10.05
N VAL A 79 5.51 0.21 -9.38
CA VAL A 79 5.94 1.40 -8.61
C VAL A 79 6.16 2.60 -9.53
N HIS A 80 6.80 2.40 -10.69
CA HIS A 80 7.06 3.47 -11.65
C HIS A 80 5.78 4.02 -12.29
N ALA A 81 4.80 3.16 -12.60
CA ALA A 81 3.53 3.56 -13.18
C ALA A 81 2.72 4.50 -12.27
N LEU A 82 2.91 4.41 -10.95
CA LEU A 82 2.26 5.30 -9.98
C LEU A 82 2.98 6.65 -9.84
N ALA A 83 4.04 6.89 -10.62
CA ALA A 83 4.73 8.17 -10.77
C ALA A 83 5.19 8.82 -9.45
N PHE A 84 5.64 8.00 -8.48
CA PHE A 84 6.10 8.49 -7.20
C PHE A 84 7.43 9.25 -7.34
N PRO A 85 7.50 10.55 -6.99
CA PRO A 85 8.72 11.33 -7.12
C PRO A 85 9.88 10.68 -6.36
N TYR A 86 11.03 10.57 -7.02
CA TYR A 86 12.30 10.07 -6.45
C TYR A 86 12.25 8.66 -5.83
N SER A 87 11.17 7.91 -6.07
CA SER A 87 11.03 6.56 -5.54
C SER A 87 11.74 5.58 -6.45
N VAL A 88 12.81 4.98 -5.96
CA VAL A 88 13.52 3.90 -6.63
C VAL A 88 13.11 2.59 -5.97
N PRO A 89 12.50 1.64 -6.70
CA PRO A 89 12.22 0.32 -6.17
C PRO A 89 13.50 -0.34 -5.67
N SER A 90 13.45 -0.84 -4.44
CA SER A 90 14.54 -1.58 -3.81
C SER A 90 14.04 -2.98 -3.44
N PRO A 91 14.93 -3.95 -3.17
CA PRO A 91 14.51 -5.25 -2.63
C PRO A 91 13.60 -5.10 -1.39
N GLN A 92 13.88 -4.12 -0.53
CA GLN A 92 13.06 -3.82 0.64
C GLN A 92 11.69 -3.25 0.24
N THR A 93 11.61 -2.40 -0.79
CA THR A 93 10.33 -1.91 -1.32
C THR A 93 9.50 -3.06 -1.88
N ARG A 94 10.10 -3.95 -2.67
CA ARG A 94 9.41 -5.14 -3.22
C ARG A 94 8.92 -6.08 -2.13
N ALA A 95 9.76 -6.35 -1.13
CA ALA A 95 9.36 -7.14 0.03
C ALA A 95 8.19 -6.49 0.79
N ALA A 96 8.22 -5.17 0.98
CA ALA A 96 7.14 -4.43 1.63
C ALA A 96 5.83 -4.46 0.81
N ILE A 97 5.89 -4.37 -0.52
CA ILE A 97 4.71 -4.49 -1.40
C ILE A 97 4.10 -5.89 -1.24
N ARG A 98 4.92 -6.94 -1.32
CA ARG A 98 4.46 -8.33 -1.15
C ARG A 98 3.82 -8.54 0.22
N ALA A 99 4.44 -8.02 1.28
CA ALA A 99 3.90 -8.11 2.63
C ALA A 99 2.54 -7.39 2.75
N ALA A 100 2.42 -6.18 2.20
CA ALA A 100 1.16 -5.44 2.21
C ALA A 100 0.08 -6.13 1.39
N LEU A 101 0.41 -6.67 0.21
CA LEU A 101 -0.52 -7.39 -0.65
C LEU A 101 -1.01 -8.69 0.01
N ALA A 102 -0.12 -9.44 0.65
CA ALA A 102 -0.50 -10.65 1.39
C ALA A 102 -1.46 -10.36 2.55
N VAL A 103 -1.34 -9.20 3.21
CA VAL A 103 -2.30 -8.76 4.22
C VAL A 103 -3.68 -8.48 3.60
N LEU A 104 -3.72 -7.82 2.44
CA LEU A 104 -4.97 -7.54 1.72
C LEU A 104 -5.64 -8.82 1.21
N GLU A 105 -4.86 -9.77 0.68
CA GLU A 105 -5.35 -11.07 0.21
C GLU A 105 -5.90 -11.94 1.34
N ALA A 106 -5.36 -11.81 2.56
CA ALA A 106 -5.79 -12.58 3.73
C ALA A 106 -7.03 -12.00 4.44
N ASP A 107 -7.44 -10.76 4.13
CA ASP A 107 -8.57 -10.10 4.78
C ASP A 107 -9.86 -10.32 3.98
N ASP A 108 -10.71 -11.22 4.49
CA ASP A 108 -12.01 -11.59 3.91
C ASP A 108 -13.09 -10.52 4.05
N THR A 109 -12.83 -9.46 4.81
CA THR A 109 -13.75 -8.33 4.95
C THR A 109 -13.59 -7.30 3.83
N LEU A 110 -12.49 -7.38 3.07
CA LEU A 110 -12.22 -6.56 1.90
C LEU A 110 -12.89 -7.16 0.66
N THR A 111 -13.66 -6.35 -0.05
CA THR A 111 -14.28 -6.75 -1.32
C THR A 111 -13.96 -5.72 -2.39
N VAL A 112 -13.48 -6.19 -3.54
CA VAL A 112 -13.25 -5.35 -4.72
C VAL A 112 -14.53 -5.33 -5.55
N THR A 113 -15.07 -4.14 -5.84
CA THR A 113 -16.34 -3.97 -6.56
C THR A 113 -16.13 -3.32 -7.91
N THR A 114 -16.67 -3.91 -8.97
CA THR A 114 -16.83 -3.26 -10.28
C THR A 114 -18.10 -2.41 -10.21
N ASP A 115 -17.96 -1.10 -10.04
CA ASP A 115 -19.10 -0.19 -10.26
C ASP A 115 -19.46 -0.12 -11.75
#